data_AF-F3ZX40-F1
#
_entry.id   AF-F3ZX40-F1
#
_cell.length_a   1.000
_cell.length_b   1.000
_cell.length_c   1.000
_cell.angle_alpha   90.00
_cell.angle_beta   90.00
_cell.angle_gamma   90.00
#
_symmetry.space_group_name_H-M   'P 1'
#
loop_
_entity.id
_entity.type
_entity.pdbx_description
1 polymer ?
#
loop_
_entity_poly.entity_id
_entity_poly.type
_entity_poly.pdbx_seq_one_letter_code
_entity_poly.pdbx_strand_id
1 'polypeptide(L)'
;MMDRWWPVNGIGLIGILWFIFEIVLVVAVIVGIIYIIKHLSGNEGHGSYGRDEAMEILRQRFARGEITEQEYEEMKEKLKR
;
A
#
# COMPACT_ATOMS: atom_id res chain seq x y z
N MET A 1 -12.24 -17.30 55.91
CA MET A 1 -11.31 -16.74 54.92
C MET A 1 -10.61 -17.94 54.30
N MET A 2 -11.06 -18.39 53.13
CA MET A 2 -10.41 -19.48 52.38
C MET A 2 -9.80 -18.87 51.13
N ASP A 3 -8.49 -18.82 51.14
CA ASP A 3 -7.58 -18.37 50.10
C ASP A 3 -7.69 -19.25 48.85
N ARG A 4 -8.24 -18.65 47.78
CA ARG A 4 -8.29 -19.22 46.43
C ARG A 4 -6.88 -19.28 45.84
N TRP A 5 -6.10 -20.25 46.24
CA TRP A 5 -4.88 -20.65 45.54
C TRP A 5 -5.26 -21.41 44.27
N TRP A 6 -5.43 -20.68 43.17
CA TRP A 6 -5.46 -21.28 41.85
C TRP A 6 -4.02 -21.51 41.38
N PRO A 7 -3.60 -22.75 41.04
CA PRO A 7 -2.32 -22.97 40.42
C PRO A 7 -2.38 -22.47 38.96
N VAL A 8 -2.01 -21.21 38.73
CA VAL A 8 -1.76 -20.66 37.37
C VAL A 8 -0.41 -21.11 36.80
N ASN A 9 0.09 -22.28 37.21
CA ASN A 9 1.45 -22.75 36.87
C ASN A 9 1.52 -23.63 35.61
N GLY A 10 0.56 -23.47 34.67
CA GLY A 10 0.56 -24.15 33.38
C GLY A 10 0.48 -23.22 32.16
N ILE A 11 0.33 -21.91 32.39
CA ILE A 11 0.00 -20.92 31.34
C ILE A 11 1.26 -20.17 30.88
N GLY A 12 2.37 -20.27 31.61
CA GLY A 12 3.59 -19.49 31.36
C GLY A 12 4.18 -19.76 29.98
N LEU A 13 4.64 -20.99 29.72
CA LEU A 13 5.38 -21.30 28.48
C LEU A 13 4.45 -21.53 27.28
N ILE A 14 3.36 -22.27 27.48
CA ILE A 14 2.38 -22.53 26.41
C ILE A 14 1.66 -21.24 26.00
N GLY A 15 1.33 -20.37 26.95
CA GLY A 15 0.71 -19.08 26.67
C GLY A 15 1.64 -18.12 25.94
N ILE A 16 2.93 -18.10 26.28
CA ILE A 16 3.93 -17.29 25.57
C ILE A 16 4.10 -17.77 24.12
N LEU A 17 4.18 -19.09 23.91
CA LEU A 17 4.29 -19.65 22.56
C LEU A 17 3.05 -19.33 21.71
N TRP A 18 1.86 -19.43 22.28
CA TRP A 18 0.60 -19.04 21.62
C TRP A 18 0.57 -17.54 21.28
N PHE A 19 1.01 -16.68 22.19
CA PHE A 19 1.07 -15.24 21.95
C PHE A 19 2.05 -14.86 20.82
N ILE A 20 3.22 -15.51 20.78
CA ILE A 20 4.20 -15.31 19.70
C ILE A 20 3.62 -15.79 18.36
N PHE A 21 2.94 -16.95 18.36
CA PHE A 21 2.31 -17.47 17.15
C PHE A 21 1.26 -16.50 16.57
N GLU A 22 0.41 -15.92 17.41
CA GLU A 22 -0.57 -14.91 17.00
C GLU A 22 0.11 -13.68 16.36
N ILE A 23 1.20 -13.17 16.97
CA ILE A 23 1.95 -12.04 16.41
C ILE A 23 2.52 -12.39 15.04
N VAL A 24 3.13 -13.57 14.91
CA VAL A 24 3.70 -14.03 13.63
C VAL A 24 2.61 -14.16 12.57
N LEU A 25 1.42 -14.66 12.93
CA LEU A 25 0.29 -14.78 12.03
C LEU A 25 -0.15 -13.40 11.51
N VAL A 26 -0.31 -12.41 12.39
CA VAL A 26 -0.66 -11.04 11.98
C VAL A 26 0.40 -10.45 11.06
N VAL A 27 1.68 -10.59 11.39
CA VAL A 27 2.79 -10.11 10.54
C VAL A 27 2.77 -10.81 9.18
N ALA A 28 2.54 -12.11 9.13
CA ALA A 28 2.44 -12.88 7.89
C ALA A 28 1.26 -12.41 7.02
N VAL A 29 0.12 -12.10 7.62
CA VAL A 29 -1.04 -11.52 6.92
C VAL A 29 -0.70 -10.15 6.35
N ILE A 30 -0.07 -9.27 7.12
CA ILE A 30 0.35 -7.94 6.63
C ILE A 30 1.34 -8.06 5.47
N VAL A 31 2.36 -8.91 5.60
CA VAL A 31 3.33 -9.17 4.53
C VAL A 31 2.64 -9.76 3.30
N GLY A 32 1.70 -10.69 3.49
CA GLY A 32 0.90 -11.27 2.41
C GLY A 32 0.07 -10.22 1.67
N ILE A 33 -0.60 -9.34 2.40
CA ILE A 33 -1.36 -8.22 1.83
C ILE A 33 -0.43 -7.29 1.05
N ILE A 34 0.71 -6.89 1.61
CA ILE A 34 1.69 -6.04 0.93
C ILE A 34 2.20 -6.72 -0.35
N TYR A 35 2.48 -8.03 -0.28
CA TYR A 35 2.94 -8.79 -1.44
C TYR A 35 1.87 -8.86 -2.53
N ILE A 36 0.61 -9.12 -2.17
CA ILE A 36 -0.52 -9.15 -3.09
C ILE A 36 -0.72 -7.76 -3.72
N ILE A 37 -0.75 -6.69 -2.92
CA ILE A 37 -0.88 -5.32 -3.44
C ILE A 37 0.29 -4.99 -4.36
N LYS A 38 1.53 -5.30 -3.98
CA LYS A 38 2.71 -5.05 -4.79
C LYS A 38 2.75 -5.89 -6.06
N HIS A 39 2.15 -7.08 -6.07
CA HIS A 39 2.07 -7.93 -7.27
C HIS A 39 0.92 -7.51 -8.19
N LEU A 40 -0.21 -7.09 -7.62
CA LEU A 40 -1.35 -6.54 -8.38
C LEU A 40 -1.03 -5.15 -8.94
N SER A 41 -0.42 -4.26 -8.14
CA SER A 41 0.16 -2.99 -8.62
C SER A 41 1.47 -3.17 -9.37
N GLY A 42 2.08 -4.36 -9.33
CA GLY A 42 3.34 -4.69 -10.02
C GLY A 42 3.17 -4.88 -11.52
N ASN A 43 1.92 -4.88 -12.01
CA ASN A 43 1.61 -4.94 -13.43
C ASN A 43 1.21 -3.57 -14.03
N GLU A 44 1.17 -2.52 -13.21
CA GLU A 44 1.12 -1.14 -13.69
C GLU A 44 2.47 -0.50 -13.41
N GLY A 45 3.33 -0.57 -14.42
CA GLY A 45 4.71 -0.16 -14.34
C GLY A 45 4.89 1.22 -13.71
N HIS A 46 6.02 1.38 -13.02
CA HIS A 46 6.63 2.64 -12.59
C HIS A 46 6.88 3.66 -13.73
N GLY A 47 6.16 3.56 -14.86
CA GLY A 47 6.14 4.52 -15.96
C GLY A 47 4.74 4.87 -16.49
N SER A 48 3.64 4.26 -16.01
CA SER A 48 2.27 4.65 -16.43
C SER A 48 1.60 5.58 -15.42
N TYR A 49 1.66 5.28 -14.11
CA TYR A 49 0.92 6.07 -13.11
C TYR A 49 1.30 7.56 -13.13
N GLY A 50 2.60 7.88 -13.20
CA GLY A 50 3.06 9.28 -13.33
C GLY A 50 2.80 9.89 -14.71
N ARG A 51 2.69 9.09 -15.77
CA ARG A 51 2.37 9.57 -17.13
C ARG A 51 0.88 9.89 -17.27
N ASP A 52 0.03 9.03 -16.71
CA ASP A 52 -1.42 9.21 -16.67
C ASP A 52 -1.78 10.42 -15.80
N GLU A 53 -1.16 10.55 -14.62
CA GLU A 53 -1.33 11.73 -13.75
C GLU A 53 -0.84 13.01 -14.43
N ALA A 54 0.34 12.99 -15.08
CA ALA A 54 0.84 14.15 -15.82
C ALA A 54 -0.04 14.53 -17.02
N MET A 55 -0.62 13.54 -17.72
CA MET A 55 -1.54 13.78 -18.83
C MET A 55 -2.89 14.34 -18.35
N GLU A 56 -3.38 13.88 -17.20
CA GLU A 56 -4.59 14.40 -16.56
C GLU A 56 -4.41 15.84 -16.11
N ILE A 57 -3.28 16.17 -15.46
CA ILE A 57 -2.93 17.54 -15.07
C ILE A 57 -2.84 18.45 -16.31
N LEU A 58 -2.19 17.99 -17.38
CA LEU A 58 -2.04 18.76 -18.61
C LEU A 58 -3.40 19.09 -19.24
N ARG A 59 -4.31 18.11 -19.30
CA ARG A 59 -5.68 18.30 -19.82
C ARG A 59 -6.47 19.30 -18.96
N GLN A 60 -6.32 19.25 -17.64
CA GLN A 60 -7.02 20.14 -16.73
C GLN A 60 -6.58 21.61 -16.91
N ARG A 61 -5.29 21.86 -17.11
CA ARG A 61 -4.75 23.22 -17.35
C ARG A 61 -5.20 23.79 -18.70
N PHE A 62 -5.25 22.96 -19.73
CA PHE A 62 -5.80 23.35 -21.03
C PHE A 62 -7.28 23.71 -20.94
N ALA A 63 -8.08 22.91 -20.22
CA ALA A 63 -9.49 23.19 -20.00
C ALA A 63 -9.74 24.48 -19.17
N ARG A 64 -8.81 24.84 -18.29
CA ARG A 64 -8.83 26.11 -17.54
C ARG A 64 -8.36 27.30 -18.37
N GLY A 65 -7.81 27.07 -19.57
CA GLY A 65 -7.20 28.10 -20.40
C GLY A 65 -5.87 28.64 -19.84
N GLU A 66 -5.24 27.91 -18.92
CA GLU A 66 -3.94 28.28 -18.33
C GLU A 66 -2.78 28.03 -19.29
N ILE A 67 -2.97 27.16 -20.28
CA ILE A 67 -2.00 26.84 -21.33
C ILE A 67 -2.68 26.90 -22.70
N THR A 68 -1.92 27.30 -23.70
CA THR A 68 -2.35 27.37 -25.10
C THR A 68 -2.34 25.99 -25.77
N GLU A 69 -3.00 25.86 -26.92
CA GLU A 69 -3.01 24.61 -27.71
C GLU A 69 -1.59 24.20 -28.15
N GLN A 70 -0.73 25.20 -28.47
CA GLN A 70 0.67 24.96 -28.83
C GLN A 70 1.46 24.35 -27.67
N GLU A 71 1.32 24.91 -26.46
CA GLU A 71 1.96 24.39 -25.26
C GLU A 71 1.44 23.00 -24.88
N TYR A 72 0.14 22.75 -25.07
CA TYR A 72 -0.48 21.44 -24.84
C TYR A 72 0.12 20.36 -25.75
N GLU A 73 0.24 20.60 -27.05
CA GLU A 73 0.80 19.62 -27.99
C GLU A 73 2.30 19.37 -27.75
N GLU A 74 3.09 20.40 -27.45
CA GLU A 74 4.52 20.23 -27.11
C GLU A 74 4.72 19.35 -25.85
N MET A 75 3.91 19.57 -24.81
CA MET A 75 4.01 18.80 -23.57
C MET A 75 3.50 17.37 -23.75
N LYS A 76 2.45 17.18 -24.54
CA LYS A 76 1.91 15.86 -24.88
C LYS A 76 2.90 15.01 -25.68
N GLU A 77 3.63 15.59 -26.63
CA GLU A 77 4.71 14.88 -27.33
C GLU A 77 5.86 14.51 -26.40
N LYS A 78 6.26 15.41 -25.49
CA LYS A 78 7.30 15.13 -24.49
C LYS A 78 6.91 14.01 -23.52
N LEU A 79 5.64 13.94 -23.12
CA LEU A 79 5.11 12.90 -22.24
C LEU A 79 4.94 11.54 -22.92
N LYS A 80 4.73 11.52 -24.25
CA LYS A 80 4.59 10.30 -25.05
C LYS A 80 5.93 9.64 -25.38
N ARG A 81 7.03 10.39 -25.30
CA ARG A 81 8.41 9.89 -25.49
C ARG A 81 8.93 9.16 -24.25
#